data_AF-A0A2D6B2S7-F1
#
_entry.id   AF-A0A2D6B2S7-F1
#
_cell.length_a   1.000
_cell.length_b   1.000
_cell.length_c   1.000
_cell.angle_alpha   90.00
_cell.angle_beta   90.00
_cell.angle_gamma   90.00
#
_symmetry.space_group_name_H-M   'P 1'
#
loop_
_entity.id
_entity.type
_entity.pdbx_description
1 polymer ?
#
loop_
_entity_poly.entity_id
_entity_poly.type
_entity_poly.pdbx_seq_one_letter_code
_entity_poly.pdbx_strand_id
1 'polypeptide(L)'
;MKLAKGITRFTYDKTSFNGFRICLQCKREKFVKYISIKKEGGIKKACTKAHLMLGSAKAAIRDGRLVRGKLSKSTIKKVRKILELK
;
A
#
# COMPACT_ATOMS: atom_id res chain seq x y z
N MET A 1 12.27 -3.65 -28.92
CA MET A 1 11.43 -4.55 -29.75
C MET A 1 10.63 -3.68 -30.69
N LYS A 2 10.71 -3.91 -32.01
CA LYS A 2 9.84 -3.21 -32.97
C LYS A 2 8.47 -3.88 -32.98
N LEU A 3 7.43 -3.06 -33.03
CA LEU A 3 6.02 -3.47 -33.12
C LEU A 3 5.73 -4.12 -34.48
N ALA A 4 5.06 -5.27 -34.50
CA ALA A 4 4.58 -5.91 -35.73
C ALA A 4 3.32 -5.20 -36.27
N LYS A 5 3.16 -5.14 -37.60
CA LYS A 5 2.00 -4.51 -38.26
C LYS A 5 0.70 -5.21 -37.84
N GLY A 6 -0.26 -4.47 -37.30
CA GLY A 6 -1.60 -4.97 -36.91
C GLY A 6 -1.89 -5.01 -35.39
N ILE A 7 -0.91 -4.69 -34.53
CA ILE A 7 -1.13 -4.59 -33.07
C ILE A 7 -1.64 -3.19 -32.72
N THR A 8 -2.86 -3.08 -32.20
CA THR A 8 -3.46 -1.77 -31.83
C THR A 8 -3.14 -1.29 -30.42
N ARG A 9 -2.83 -2.18 -29.46
CA ARG A 9 -2.24 -1.83 -28.15
C ARG A 9 -1.63 -3.05 -27.45
N PHE A 10 -0.43 -2.89 -26.91
CA PHE A 10 0.21 -3.86 -26.00
C PHE A 10 1.13 -3.12 -25.00
N THR A 11 1.32 -3.67 -23.80
CA THR A 11 2.27 -3.17 -22.80
C THR A 11 3.09 -4.33 -22.26
N TYR A 12 4.39 -4.36 -22.52
CA TYR A 12 5.33 -5.31 -21.92
C TYR A 12 6.08 -4.59 -20.79
N ASP A 13 5.82 -4.97 -19.53
CA ASP A 13 6.48 -4.36 -18.38
C ASP A 13 7.21 -5.43 -17.56
N LYS A 14 8.55 -5.40 -17.57
CA LYS A 14 9.39 -6.44 -16.95
C LYS A 14 9.37 -6.37 -15.42
N THR A 15 8.75 -5.34 -14.84
CA THR A 15 8.77 -5.03 -13.40
C THR A 15 7.46 -4.40 -12.95
N SER A 16 6.31 -5.08 -13.13
CA SER A 16 5.01 -4.49 -12.74
C SER A 16 4.95 -4.03 -11.27
N PHE A 17 5.78 -4.62 -10.39
CA PHE A 17 6.32 -4.03 -9.15
C PHE A 17 7.13 -5.08 -8.38
N ASN A 18 8.43 -4.86 -8.11
CA ASN A 18 9.22 -5.73 -7.25
C ASN A 18 9.20 -5.21 -5.81
N GLY A 19 8.22 -5.67 -5.02
CA GLY A 19 7.99 -5.19 -3.67
C GLY A 19 6.77 -5.77 -2.98
N PHE A 20 6.44 -5.21 -1.81
CA PHE A 20 5.25 -5.56 -1.04
C PHE A 20 4.15 -4.52 -1.22
N ARG A 21 2.92 -4.97 -1.42
CA ARG A 21 1.73 -4.12 -1.51
C ARG A 21 0.88 -4.32 -0.25
N ILE A 22 0.68 -3.25 0.51
CA ILE A 22 -0.27 -3.21 1.62
C ILE A 22 -1.58 -2.61 1.10
N CYS A 23 -2.65 -3.41 1.10
CA CYS A 23 -4.01 -2.96 0.83
C CYS A 23 -4.83 -3.14 2.10
N LEU A 24 -5.31 -2.04 2.68
CA LEU A 24 -6.24 -2.06 3.80
C LEU A 24 -7.53 -1.38 3.39
N GLN A 25 -8.64 -2.09 3.49
CA GLN A 25 -9.96 -1.54 3.27
C GLN A 25 -10.76 -1.68 4.56
N CYS A 26 -11.30 -0.58 5.06
CA CYS A 26 -12.13 -0.59 6.25
C CYS A 26 -13.31 0.36 6.03
N LYS A 27 -14.53 -0.18 6.11
CA LYS A 27 -15.77 0.54 5.80
C LYS A 27 -15.71 1.16 4.40
N ARG A 28 -15.57 2.49 4.30
CA ARG A 28 -15.50 3.26 3.05
C ARG A 28 -14.11 3.82 2.72
N GLU A 29 -13.12 3.56 3.56
CA GLU A 29 -11.74 4.02 3.36
C GLU A 29 -10.87 2.90 2.81
N LYS A 30 -10.02 3.26 1.83
CA LYS A 30 -9.06 2.35 1.21
C LYS A 30 -7.67 2.97 1.28
N PHE A 31 -6.73 2.23 1.86
CA PHE A 31 -5.32 2.59 1.94
C PHE A 31 -4.52 1.61 1.09
N VAL A 32 -3.73 2.14 0.16
CA VAL A 32 -2.84 1.34 -0.68
C VAL A 32 -1.44 1.93 -0.59
N LYS A 33 -0.49 1.12 -0.11
CA LYS A 33 0.93 1.48 -0.06
C LYS A 33 1.76 0.42 -0.77
N TYR A 34 2.68 0.90 -1.59
CA TYR A 34 3.68 0.08 -2.27
C TYR A 34 5.04 0.29 -1.59
N ILE A 35 5.67 -0.80 -1.17
CA ILE A 35 6.99 -0.85 -0.54
C ILE A 35 7.96 -1.52 -1.52
N SER A 36 8.85 -0.75 -2.14
CA SER A 36 9.79 -1.28 -3.12
C SER A 36 10.97 -1.95 -2.43
N ILE A 37 11.29 -3.19 -2.81
CA ILE A 37 12.46 -3.93 -2.30
C ILE A 37 13.77 -3.16 -2.57
N LYS A 38 13.87 -2.50 -3.72
CA LYS A 38 15.04 -1.70 -4.11
C LYS A 38 15.24 -0.51 -3.17
N LYS A 39 14.17 0.16 -2.75
CA LYS A 39 14.24 1.32 -1.85
C LYS A 39 14.64 0.94 -0.44
N GLU A 40 14.22 -0.23 0.02
CA GLU A 40 14.48 -0.69 1.40
C GLU A 40 15.81 -1.48 1.54
N GLY A 41 16.55 -1.67 0.44
CA GLY A 41 17.86 -2.33 0.46
C GLY A 41 17.80 -3.85 0.64
N GLY A 42 16.71 -4.49 0.20
CA GLY A 42 16.58 -5.96 0.16
C GLY A 42 15.22 -6.49 0.62
N ILE A 43 14.96 -7.76 0.29
CA ILE A 43 13.66 -8.42 0.54
C ILE A 43 13.35 -8.49 2.03
N LYS A 44 14.32 -8.89 2.86
CA LYS A 44 14.14 -9.02 4.31
C LYS A 44 13.72 -7.68 4.95
N LYS A 45 14.43 -6.59 4.66
CA LYS A 45 14.13 -5.26 5.18
C LYS A 45 12.76 -4.76 4.71
N ALA A 46 12.45 -4.93 3.43
CA ALA A 46 11.15 -4.57 2.88
C ALA A 46 10.01 -5.36 3.52
N CYS A 47 10.22 -6.65 3.77
CA CYS A 47 9.26 -7.54 4.42
C CYS A 47 9.02 -7.13 5.88
N THR A 48 10.09 -6.92 6.66
CA THR A 48 10.00 -6.45 8.05
C THR A 48 9.27 -5.12 8.13
N LYS A 49 9.62 -4.15 7.27
CA LYS A 49 8.94 -2.86 7.22
C LYS A 49 7.46 -3.01 6.86
N ALA A 50 7.14 -3.85 5.87
CA ALA A 50 5.76 -4.14 5.50
C ALA A 50 4.95 -4.73 6.66
N HIS A 51 5.52 -5.69 7.38
CA HIS A 51 4.89 -6.30 8.55
C HIS A 51 4.68 -5.30 9.68
N LEU A 52 5.67 -4.48 10.01
CA LEU A 52 5.55 -3.44 11.03
C LEU A 52 4.48 -2.42 10.66
N MET A 53 4.52 -1.88 9.44
CA MET A 53 3.52 -0.93 8.93
C MET A 53 2.10 -1.52 8.97
N LEU A 54 1.95 -2.78 8.56
CA LEU A 54 0.67 -3.48 8.58
C LEU A 54 0.17 -3.73 10.00
N GLY A 55 1.05 -4.15 10.92
CA GLY A 55 0.72 -4.35 12.33
C GLY A 55 0.26 -3.06 13.00
N SER A 56 1.04 -1.99 12.87
CA SER A 56 0.70 -0.68 13.42
C SER A 56 -0.57 -0.09 12.81
N ALA A 57 -0.77 -0.23 11.50
CA ALA A 57 -1.99 0.24 10.84
C ALA A 57 -3.23 -0.54 11.30
N LYS A 58 -3.13 -1.87 11.46
CA LYS A 58 -4.21 -2.70 12.02
C LYS A 58 -4.55 -2.32 13.46
N ALA A 59 -3.55 -2.11 14.31
CA ALA A 59 -3.75 -1.66 15.68
C ALA A 59 -4.44 -0.29 15.72
N ALA A 60 -3.95 0.67 14.93
CA ALA A 60 -4.56 2.01 14.85
C ALA A 60 -6.02 1.99 14.34
N ILE A 61 -6.37 1.07 13.43
CA ILE A 61 -7.75 0.88 12.97
C ILE A 61 -8.61 0.23 14.06
N ARG A 62 -8.09 -0.79 14.77
CA ARG A 62 -8.80 -1.49 15.84
C ARG A 62 -9.10 -0.58 17.03
N ASP A 63 -8.11 0.20 17.45
CA ASP A 63 -8.22 1.11 18.59
C ASP A 63 -8.87 2.46 18.18
N GLY A 64 -9.10 2.64 16.87
CA GLY A 64 -9.67 3.84 16.29
C GLY A 64 -11.18 3.94 16.51
N ARG A 65 -11.62 5.03 17.14
CA ARG A 65 -13.04 5.33 17.28
C ARG A 65 -13.72 5.47 15.91
N LEU A 66 -14.84 4.79 15.74
CA LEU A 66 -15.75 5.00 14.62
C LEU A 66 -16.70 6.17 14.94
N VAL A 67 -16.87 7.09 14.00
CA VAL A 67 -17.80 8.22 14.09
C VAL A 67 -18.77 8.10 12.92
N ARG A 68 -20.08 7.99 13.21
CA ARG A 68 -21.14 7.77 12.21
C ARG A 68 -20.85 6.59 11.28
N GLY A 69 -20.36 5.48 11.84
CA GLY A 69 -20.05 4.26 11.09
C GLY A 69 -18.83 4.34 10.16
N LYS A 70 -18.11 5.47 10.15
CA LYS A 70 -16.86 5.68 9.41
C LYS A 70 -15.68 5.79 10.37
N LEU A 71 -14.47 5.52 9.87
CA LEU A 71 -13.25 5.84 10.61
C LEU A 71 -13.19 7.34 10.90
N SER A 72 -12.85 7.70 12.14
CA SER A 72 -12.67 9.11 12.48
C SER A 72 -11.54 9.74 11.64
N LYS A 73 -11.64 11.05 11.37
CA LYS A 73 -10.61 11.79 10.62
C LYS A 73 -9.23 11.67 11.29
N SER A 74 -9.18 11.62 12.62
CA SER A 74 -7.94 11.47 13.37
C SER A 74 -7.33 10.06 13.19
N THR A 75 -8.15 9.00 13.19
CA THR A 75 -7.67 7.65 12.87
C THR A 75 -7.17 7.53 11.44
N ILE A 76 -7.89 8.11 10.47
CA ILE A 76 -7.45 8.14 9.06
C ILE A 76 -6.09 8.83 8.92
N LYS A 77 -5.90 9.98 9.58
CA LYS A 77 -4.63 10.72 9.58
C LYS A 77 -3.49 9.91 10.22
N LYS A 78 -3.77 9.22 11.33
CA LYS A 78 -2.80 8.32 11.99
C LYS A 78 -2.39 7.18 11.05
N VAL A 79 -3.35 6.49 10.42
CA VAL A 79 -3.09 5.38 9.49
C VAL A 79 -2.31 5.86 8.26
N ARG A 80 -2.66 7.03 7.69
CA ARG A 80 -1.89 7.64 6.59
C ARG A 80 -0.44 7.95 6.99
N LYS A 81 -0.23 8.46 8.21
CA LYS A 81 1.11 8.73 8.74
C LYS A 81 1.92 7.44 8.90
N ILE A 82 1.32 6.38 9.47
CA ILE A 82 1.96 5.06 9.62
C ILE A 82 2.32 4.47 8.26
N LEU A 83 1.43 4.61 7.28
CA LEU A 83 1.65 4.10 5.92
C LEU A 83 2.50 5.03 5.04
N GLU A 84 2.97 6.16 5.58
CA GLU A 84 3.68 7.20 4.83
C GLU A 84 2.95 7.57 3.53
N LEU A 85 1.63 7.71 3.61
CA LEU A 85 0.78 8.17 2.52
C LEU A 85 0.67 9.69 2.62
N LYS A 86 0.91 10.37 1.49
CA LYS A 86 0.66 11.82 1.38
C LYS A 86 -0.83 12.13 1.47
#